data_AF-A0A062U0D1-F1
#
_entry.id   AF-A0A062U0D1-F1
#
_cell.length_a   1.000
_cell.length_b   1.000
_cell.length_c   1.000
_cell.angle_alpha   90.00
_cell.angle_beta   90.00
_cell.angle_gamma   90.00
#
_symmetry.space_group_name_H-M   'P 1'
#
loop_
_entity.id
_entity.type
_entity.pdbx_description
1 polymer ?
#
loop_
_entity_poly.entity_id
_entity_poly.type
_entity_poly.pdbx_seq_one_letter_code
_entity_poly.pdbx_strand_id
1 'polypeptide(L)'
;MEQSEKNIHYNKVALADIARINTEVIARGDYPLAYRNIARSLEKHFDTALLRWRRGETPVPDMEQVLETSGKMLAAITNWSLNDETLNGVGYTWIIVHYAAFLLDRKVDLANERLVRIREHVSQYADVELDYHILDAIEGREWRDGLTEPFERLASKKRQMLAVETYRTYFNLLDTGGDAVRTEELVRIAETNYTKRARDAFFSGGPTYMGGGPDNPYVVDFMLAAILKKIGWTGETIHKWKWGAGAGQ
;
A
#
# COMPACT_ATOMS: atom_id res chain seq x y z
N MET A 1 -0.44 6.27 30.60
CA MET A 1 -0.55 6.15 29.13
C MET A 1 -0.22 7.52 28.53
N GLU A 2 0.99 7.99 28.80
CA GLU A 2 1.50 9.31 28.42
C GLU A 2 2.92 9.05 27.95
N GLN A 3 3.05 8.60 26.71
CA GLN A 3 4.36 8.42 26.11
C GLN A 3 4.31 8.95 24.69
N SER A 4 4.66 10.24 24.61
CA SER A 4 5.43 10.81 23.52
C SER A 4 4.74 10.85 22.14
N GLU A 5 3.86 11.83 21.99
CA GLU A 5 3.52 12.47 20.70
C GLU A 5 4.76 13.09 19.99
N LYS A 6 5.95 13.03 20.58
CA LYS A 6 7.14 13.78 20.15
C LYS A 6 7.90 13.22 18.95
N ASN A 7 7.51 12.07 18.38
CA ASN A 7 8.24 11.46 17.27
C ASN A 7 7.36 10.93 16.13
N ILE A 8 6.12 11.44 15.97
CA ILE A 8 5.30 11.01 14.84
C ILE A 8 5.70 11.85 13.61
N HIS A 9 6.33 11.20 12.63
CA HIS A 9 6.69 11.79 11.35
C HIS A 9 5.45 11.96 10.44
N TYR A 10 4.41 12.66 10.90
CA TYR A 10 3.35 13.09 9.98
C TYR A 10 3.88 14.23 9.10
N ASN A 11 4.43 13.83 7.96
CA ASN A 11 4.37 14.51 6.68
C ASN A 11 4.19 16.05 6.78
N LYS A 12 5.28 16.79 7.06
CA LYS A 12 5.35 18.20 7.51
C LYS A 12 4.66 19.29 6.65
N VAL A 13 4.01 18.93 5.55
CA VAL A 13 3.38 19.86 4.61
C VAL A 13 1.87 19.60 4.61
N ALA A 14 1.00 20.60 4.70
CA ALA A 14 -0.45 20.34 4.62
C ALA A 14 -0.87 19.98 3.18
N LEU A 15 -1.99 19.26 3.00
CA LEU A 15 -2.55 19.00 1.65
C LEU A 15 -2.85 20.32 0.90
N ALA A 16 -3.34 21.33 1.62
CA ALA A 16 -3.59 22.66 1.06
C ALA A 16 -2.28 23.34 0.55
N ASP A 17 -1.18 23.15 1.27
CA ASP A 17 0.12 23.67 0.84
C ASP A 17 0.63 22.95 -0.40
N ILE A 18 0.44 21.62 -0.50
CA ILE A 18 0.78 20.87 -1.72
C ILE A 18 0.00 21.43 -2.91
N ALA A 19 -1.32 21.62 -2.79
CA ALA A 19 -2.15 22.12 -3.88
C ALA A 19 -1.70 23.53 -4.35
N ARG A 20 -1.42 24.43 -3.39
CA ARG A 20 -0.91 25.78 -3.70
C ARG A 20 0.45 25.73 -4.39
N ILE A 21 1.42 25.00 -3.83
CA ILE A 21 2.76 24.82 -4.41
C ILE A 21 2.64 24.25 -5.82
N ASN A 22 1.74 23.27 -6.02
CA ASN A 22 1.59 22.62 -7.30
C ASN A 22 1.12 23.58 -8.40
N THR A 23 0.25 24.53 -8.06
CA THR A 23 -0.20 25.57 -9.00
C THR A 23 0.97 26.42 -9.49
N GLU A 24 1.87 26.83 -8.57
CA GLU A 24 3.07 27.61 -8.91
C GLU A 24 4.08 26.80 -9.73
N VAL A 25 4.27 25.51 -9.40
CA VAL A 25 5.17 24.59 -10.11
C VAL A 25 4.68 24.33 -11.54
N ILE A 26 3.38 24.10 -11.73
CA ILE A 26 2.76 23.95 -13.05
C ILE A 26 2.93 25.22 -13.87
N ALA A 27 2.71 26.40 -13.27
CA ALA A 27 2.87 27.68 -13.97
C ALA A 27 4.32 27.92 -14.46
N ARG A 28 5.31 27.28 -13.83
CA ARG A 28 6.73 27.31 -14.25
C ARG A 28 7.10 26.22 -15.25
N GLY A 29 6.18 25.30 -15.58
CA GLY A 29 6.43 24.18 -16.48
C GLY A 29 7.23 23.03 -15.89
N ASP A 30 7.44 22.98 -14.57
CA ASP A 30 8.15 21.88 -13.91
C ASP A 30 7.19 20.70 -13.63
N TYR A 31 6.77 20.05 -14.71
CA TYR A 31 5.81 18.96 -14.64
C TYR A 31 6.29 17.71 -13.90
N PRO A 32 7.59 17.32 -13.94
CA PRO A 32 8.08 16.22 -13.09
C PRO A 32 7.89 16.49 -11.60
N LEU A 33 8.21 17.69 -11.14
CA LEU A 33 7.96 18.07 -9.75
C LEU A 33 6.45 18.14 -9.45
N ALA A 34 5.66 18.67 -10.38
CA ALA A 34 4.22 18.76 -10.20
C ALA A 34 3.58 17.37 -10.04
N TYR A 35 4.03 16.39 -10.84
CA TYR A 35 3.57 15.01 -10.77
C TYR A 35 3.94 14.35 -9.45
N ARG A 36 5.18 14.55 -8.96
CA ARG A 36 5.61 14.07 -7.64
C ARG A 36 4.79 14.68 -6.51
N ASN A 37 4.37 15.94 -6.63
CA ASN A 37 3.48 16.58 -5.65
C ASN A 37 2.09 15.96 -5.64
N ILE A 38 1.53 15.60 -6.80
CA ILE A 38 0.26 14.86 -6.89
C ILE A 38 0.39 13.49 -6.22
N ALA A 39 1.47 12.74 -6.51
CA ALA A 39 1.73 11.44 -5.88
C ALA A 39 1.83 11.54 -4.34
N ARG A 40 2.52 12.57 -3.82
CA ARG A 40 2.57 12.83 -2.37
C ARG A 40 1.21 13.18 -1.78
N SER A 41 0.35 13.86 -2.54
CA SER A 41 -1.03 14.13 -2.10
C SER A 41 -1.81 12.83 -1.95
N LEU A 42 -1.66 11.91 -2.90
CA LEU A 42 -2.27 10.58 -2.87
C LEU A 42 -1.81 9.79 -1.63
N GLU A 43 -0.50 9.73 -1.38
CA GLU A 43 0.06 9.05 -0.21
C GLU A 43 -0.50 9.62 1.11
N LYS A 44 -0.70 10.94 1.20
CA LYS A 44 -1.30 11.56 2.39
C LYS A 44 -2.77 11.22 2.60
N HIS A 45 -3.56 11.15 1.53
CA HIS A 45 -4.92 10.66 1.61
C HIS A 45 -4.91 9.21 2.13
N PHE A 46 -3.99 8.39 1.64
CA PHE A 46 -3.86 7.01 2.10
C PHE A 46 -3.44 6.92 3.58
N ASP A 47 -2.42 7.66 4.01
CA ASP A 47 -2.02 7.73 5.42
C ASP A 47 -3.21 8.16 6.31
N THR A 48 -3.95 9.18 5.89
CA THR A 48 -5.15 9.67 6.62
C THR A 48 -6.21 8.57 6.73
N ALA A 49 -6.42 7.81 5.64
CA ALA A 49 -7.33 6.68 5.63
C ALA A 49 -6.92 5.62 6.68
N LEU A 50 -5.65 5.22 6.71
CA LEU A 50 -5.15 4.22 7.67
C LEU A 50 -5.26 4.69 9.13
N LEU A 51 -5.07 5.99 9.39
CA LEU A 51 -5.25 6.56 10.72
C LEU A 51 -6.71 6.52 11.18
N ARG A 52 -7.64 6.92 10.31
CA ARG A 52 -9.08 6.86 10.60
C ARG A 52 -9.52 5.44 10.84
N TRP A 53 -9.11 4.52 9.96
CA TRP A 53 -9.32 3.09 10.14
C TRP A 53 -8.88 2.63 11.52
N ARG A 54 -7.63 2.94 11.91
CA ARG A 54 -7.07 2.50 13.18
C ARG A 54 -7.88 2.98 14.39
N ARG A 55 -8.50 4.15 14.29
CA ARG A 55 -9.41 4.72 15.32
C ARG A 55 -10.82 4.14 15.29
N GLY A 56 -11.11 3.24 14.34
CA GLY A 56 -12.43 2.69 14.12
C GLY A 56 -13.37 3.60 13.32
N GLU A 57 -12.85 4.73 12.80
CA GLU A 57 -13.56 5.66 11.93
C GLU A 57 -13.57 5.13 10.49
N THR A 58 -14.46 5.66 9.64
CA THR A 58 -14.52 5.26 8.23
C THR A 58 -13.32 5.83 7.43
N PRO A 59 -12.52 4.99 6.76
CA PRO A 59 -11.43 5.42 5.88
C PRO A 59 -11.90 5.68 4.44
N VAL A 60 -13.16 5.37 4.13
CA VAL A 60 -13.69 5.35 2.76
C VAL A 60 -13.51 6.69 2.03
N PRO A 61 -13.88 7.85 2.62
CA PRO A 61 -13.74 9.12 1.91
C PRO A 61 -12.29 9.43 1.49
N ASP A 62 -11.31 9.09 2.32
CA ASP A 62 -9.90 9.34 2.00
C ASP A 62 -9.36 8.32 0.99
N MET A 63 -9.83 7.05 1.03
CA MET A 63 -9.52 6.09 -0.04
C MET A 63 -10.16 6.48 -1.38
N GLU A 64 -11.33 7.10 -1.38
CA GLU A 64 -11.91 7.67 -2.61
C GLU A 64 -11.05 8.82 -3.15
N GLN A 65 -10.51 9.67 -2.27
CA GLN A 65 -9.56 10.71 -2.67
C GLN A 65 -8.24 10.14 -3.21
N VAL A 66 -7.79 8.98 -2.75
CA VAL A 66 -6.66 8.24 -3.37
C VAL A 66 -6.96 7.92 -4.83
N LEU A 67 -8.15 7.38 -5.13
CA LEU A 67 -8.55 7.03 -6.49
C LEU A 67 -8.82 8.27 -7.37
N GLU A 68 -9.39 9.33 -6.82
CA GLU A 68 -9.56 10.59 -7.53
C GLU A 68 -8.19 11.19 -7.89
N THR A 69 -7.25 11.16 -6.95
CA THR A 69 -5.89 11.69 -7.16
C THR A 69 -5.11 10.85 -8.16
N SER A 70 -5.30 9.52 -8.17
CA SER A 70 -4.69 8.66 -9.19
C SER A 70 -5.20 8.98 -10.60
N GLY A 71 -6.48 9.34 -10.75
CA GLY A 71 -7.02 9.87 -12.01
C GLY A 71 -6.32 11.15 -12.47
N LYS A 72 -6.00 12.07 -11.55
CA LYS A 72 -5.20 13.28 -11.84
C LYS A 72 -3.77 12.91 -12.26
N MET A 73 -3.17 11.89 -11.64
CA MET A 73 -1.87 11.36 -12.05
C MET A 73 -1.92 10.79 -13.47
N LEU A 74 -2.92 9.96 -13.81
CA LEU A 74 -3.07 9.42 -15.17
C LEU A 74 -3.19 10.54 -16.22
N ALA A 75 -4.05 11.53 -15.96
CA ALA A 75 -4.20 12.67 -16.86
C ALA A 75 -2.88 13.45 -17.04
N ALA A 76 -2.12 13.65 -15.96
CA ALA A 76 -0.82 14.33 -15.98
C ALA A 76 0.22 13.62 -16.85
N ILE A 77 0.26 12.28 -16.85
CA ILE A 77 1.19 11.49 -17.68
C ILE A 77 1.06 11.88 -19.16
N THR A 78 -0.19 11.97 -19.64
CA THR A 78 -0.50 12.32 -21.03
C THR A 78 -0.36 13.81 -21.28
N ASN A 79 -0.96 14.65 -20.44
CA ASN A 79 -1.03 16.10 -20.66
C ASN A 79 0.33 16.79 -20.58
N TRP A 80 1.26 16.24 -19.81
CA TRP A 80 2.59 16.83 -19.60
C TRP A 80 3.71 16.06 -20.29
N SER A 81 3.38 15.01 -21.05
CA SER A 81 4.35 14.17 -21.77
C SER A 81 5.52 13.73 -20.88
N LEU A 82 5.22 13.30 -19.65
CA LEU A 82 6.22 12.95 -18.64
C LEU A 82 7.15 11.84 -19.18
N ASN A 83 8.41 11.78 -18.75
CA ASN A 83 9.34 10.71 -19.16
C ASN A 83 9.29 9.50 -18.20
N ASP A 84 9.82 8.34 -18.61
CA ASP A 84 9.75 7.10 -17.82
C ASP A 84 10.49 7.22 -16.48
N GLU A 85 11.58 8.00 -16.41
CA GLU A 85 12.30 8.27 -15.15
C GLU A 85 11.40 8.93 -14.10
N THR A 86 10.61 9.93 -14.51
CA THR A 86 9.65 10.61 -13.63
C THR A 86 8.60 9.64 -13.11
N LEU A 87 8.13 8.74 -13.97
CA LEU A 87 7.11 7.76 -13.61
C LEU A 87 7.65 6.68 -12.66
N ASN A 88 8.85 6.18 -12.94
CA ASN A 88 9.53 5.18 -12.10
C ASN A 88 9.78 5.70 -10.68
N GLY A 89 10.06 7.01 -10.55
CA GLY A 89 10.25 7.66 -9.24
C GLY A 89 9.03 7.65 -8.31
N VAL A 90 7.84 7.27 -8.80
CA VAL A 90 6.60 7.16 -8.01
C VAL A 90 5.90 5.80 -8.20
N GLY A 91 6.63 4.77 -8.65
CA GLY A 91 6.01 3.48 -8.98
C GLY A 91 5.30 2.81 -7.80
N TYR A 92 5.82 2.97 -6.58
CA TYR A 92 5.21 2.47 -5.35
C TYR A 92 3.81 3.05 -5.08
N THR A 93 3.55 4.28 -5.52
CA THR A 93 2.27 4.94 -5.34
C THR A 93 1.14 4.19 -6.07
N TRP A 94 1.44 3.50 -7.17
CA TRP A 94 0.43 2.71 -7.90
C TRP A 94 0.01 1.45 -7.17
N ILE A 95 0.87 0.86 -6.33
CA ILE A 95 0.51 -0.28 -5.48
C ILE A 95 -0.60 0.13 -4.50
N ILE A 96 -0.47 1.32 -3.90
CA ILE A 96 -1.50 1.90 -3.02
C ILE A 96 -2.84 2.02 -3.75
N VAL A 97 -2.83 2.46 -5.00
CA VAL A 97 -4.05 2.62 -5.82
C VAL A 97 -4.76 1.29 -6.04
N HIS A 98 -4.03 0.22 -6.35
CA HIS A 98 -4.60 -1.12 -6.52
C HIS A 98 -5.25 -1.62 -5.23
N TYR A 99 -4.56 -1.52 -4.09
CA TYR A 99 -5.12 -1.95 -2.82
C TYR A 99 -6.33 -1.11 -2.40
N ALA A 100 -6.27 0.22 -2.54
CA ALA A 100 -7.41 1.10 -2.24
C ALA A 100 -8.63 0.75 -3.10
N ALA A 101 -8.45 0.51 -4.39
CA ALA A 101 -9.53 0.13 -5.28
C ALA A 101 -10.11 -1.25 -4.95
N PHE A 102 -9.25 -2.24 -4.68
CA PHE A 102 -9.69 -3.56 -4.25
C PHE A 102 -10.52 -3.48 -2.96
N LEU A 103 -10.06 -2.72 -1.95
CA LEU A 103 -10.79 -2.52 -0.70
C LEU A 103 -12.14 -1.81 -0.91
N LEU A 104 -12.21 -0.87 -1.85
CA LEU A 104 -13.45 -0.15 -2.20
C LEU A 104 -14.37 -0.85 -3.21
N ASP A 105 -14.05 -2.08 -3.65
CA ASP A 105 -14.79 -2.78 -4.71
C ASP A 105 -14.89 -1.92 -5.99
N ARG A 106 -13.78 -1.25 -6.34
CA ARG A 106 -13.63 -0.45 -7.54
C ARG A 106 -12.64 -1.11 -8.48
N LYS A 107 -12.82 -0.88 -9.77
CA LYS A 107 -11.84 -1.22 -10.80
C LYS A 107 -10.91 -0.02 -10.98
N VAL A 108 -9.61 -0.28 -11.06
CA VAL A 108 -8.65 0.73 -11.54
C VAL A 108 -8.40 0.45 -13.01
N ASP A 109 -8.64 1.45 -13.84
CA ASP A 109 -8.21 1.41 -15.24
C ASP A 109 -6.83 2.06 -15.34
N LEU A 110 -5.78 1.25 -15.19
CA LEU A 110 -4.39 1.64 -15.36
C LEU A 110 -3.83 1.22 -16.71
N ALA A 111 -4.67 0.98 -17.72
CA ALA A 111 -4.21 0.54 -19.04
C ALA A 111 -3.40 1.64 -19.74
N ASN A 112 -2.10 1.66 -19.45
CA ASN A 112 -1.08 2.47 -20.09
C ASN A 112 0.18 1.62 -20.12
N GLU A 113 0.69 1.34 -21.33
CA GLU A 113 1.90 0.53 -21.52
C GLU A 113 3.09 1.02 -20.70
N ARG A 114 3.14 2.32 -20.41
CA ARG A 114 4.18 2.93 -19.57
C ARG A 114 4.04 2.53 -18.10
N LEU A 115 2.82 2.35 -17.59
CA LEU A 115 2.61 1.86 -16.23
C LEU A 115 3.00 0.39 -16.09
N VAL A 116 2.83 -0.42 -17.15
CA VAL A 116 3.36 -1.80 -17.20
C VAL A 116 4.88 -1.79 -17.07
N ARG A 117 5.56 -0.92 -17.81
CA ARG A 117 7.03 -0.75 -17.69
C ARG A 117 7.47 -0.28 -16.30
N ILE A 118 6.68 0.54 -15.62
CA ILE A 118 6.97 0.93 -14.23
C ILE A 118 6.92 -0.30 -13.34
N ARG A 119 5.87 -1.13 -13.43
CA ARG A 119 5.76 -2.39 -12.68
C ARG A 119 7.01 -3.24 -12.89
N GLU A 120 7.40 -3.47 -14.14
CA GLU A 120 8.63 -4.21 -14.48
C GLU A 120 9.89 -3.58 -13.86
N HIS A 121 10.02 -2.25 -13.95
CA HIS A 121 11.17 -1.54 -13.39
C HIS A 121 11.24 -1.65 -11.87
N VAL A 122 10.13 -1.46 -11.15
CA VAL A 122 10.14 -1.51 -9.68
C VAL A 122 10.23 -2.94 -9.14
N SER A 123 9.81 -3.95 -9.90
CA SER A 123 9.99 -5.37 -9.53
C SER A 123 11.46 -5.80 -9.40
N GLN A 124 12.43 -4.97 -9.83
CA GLN A 124 13.84 -5.19 -9.46
C GLN A 124 14.05 -5.24 -7.94
N TYR A 125 13.16 -4.62 -7.15
CA TYR A 125 13.11 -4.74 -5.69
C TYR A 125 12.24 -5.93 -5.30
N ALA A 126 12.84 -6.87 -4.57
CA ALA A 126 12.22 -8.16 -4.26
C ALA A 126 10.89 -8.05 -3.48
N ASP A 127 10.81 -7.14 -2.51
CA ASP A 127 9.59 -6.85 -1.75
C ASP A 127 8.48 -6.30 -2.64
N VAL A 128 8.82 -5.42 -3.59
CA VAL A 128 7.87 -4.85 -4.55
C VAL A 128 7.34 -5.90 -5.51
N GLU A 129 8.21 -6.78 -6.00
CA GLU A 129 7.79 -7.89 -6.85
C GLU A 129 6.79 -8.79 -6.10
N LEU A 130 7.06 -9.11 -4.83
CA LEU A 130 6.13 -9.87 -3.98
C LEU A 130 4.80 -9.13 -3.76
N ASP A 131 4.80 -7.81 -3.61
CA ASP A 131 3.57 -7.01 -3.55
C ASP A 131 2.73 -7.19 -4.82
N TYR A 132 3.35 -7.18 -6.01
CA TYR A 132 2.64 -7.42 -7.26
C TYR A 132 2.09 -8.83 -7.39
N HIS A 133 2.80 -9.84 -6.88
CA HIS A 133 2.25 -11.21 -6.81
C HIS A 133 1.02 -11.27 -5.88
N ILE A 134 1.02 -10.55 -4.76
CA ILE A 134 -0.17 -10.44 -3.90
C ILE A 134 -1.30 -9.74 -4.65
N LEU A 135 -1.01 -8.65 -5.36
CA LEU A 135 -1.99 -7.93 -6.18
C LEU A 135 -2.61 -8.83 -7.26
N ASP A 136 -1.78 -9.62 -7.95
CA ASP A 136 -2.25 -10.60 -8.93
C ASP A 136 -3.16 -11.63 -8.26
N ALA A 137 -2.80 -12.16 -7.08
CA ALA A 137 -3.63 -13.11 -6.33
C ALA A 137 -4.99 -12.53 -5.92
N ILE A 138 -5.02 -11.32 -5.35
CA ILE A 138 -6.29 -10.69 -4.92
C ILE A 138 -7.16 -10.32 -6.12
N GLU A 139 -6.57 -9.94 -7.26
CA GLU A 139 -7.29 -9.64 -8.50
C GLU A 139 -7.66 -10.90 -9.30
N GLY A 140 -7.26 -12.09 -8.83
CA GLY A 140 -7.61 -13.38 -9.45
C GLY A 140 -6.81 -13.70 -10.72
N ARG A 141 -5.63 -13.10 -10.88
CA ARG A 141 -4.64 -13.45 -11.91
C ARG A 141 -3.71 -14.56 -11.41
N GLU A 142 -2.95 -15.15 -12.33
CA GLU A 142 -1.89 -16.09 -11.99
C GLU A 142 -0.79 -15.38 -11.19
N TRP A 143 -0.34 -16.01 -10.10
CA TRP A 143 0.56 -15.37 -9.14
C TRP A 143 1.63 -16.30 -8.57
N ARG A 144 1.53 -17.63 -8.80
CA ARG A 144 2.45 -18.59 -8.18
C ARG A 144 3.77 -18.69 -8.90
N ASP A 145 3.72 -18.56 -10.22
CA ASP A 145 4.90 -18.63 -11.08
C ASP A 145 5.84 -17.47 -10.74
N GLY A 146 7.12 -17.77 -10.54
CA GLY A 146 8.15 -16.76 -10.30
C GLY A 146 8.38 -16.38 -8.84
N LEU A 147 7.61 -16.87 -7.85
CA LEU A 147 7.77 -16.48 -6.44
C LEU A 147 9.14 -16.84 -5.82
N THR A 148 9.78 -17.91 -6.28
CA THR A 148 11.03 -18.42 -5.67
C THR A 148 12.14 -17.37 -5.70
N GLU A 149 12.36 -16.74 -6.85
CA GLU A 149 13.46 -15.78 -7.05
C GLU A 149 13.36 -14.54 -6.14
N PRO A 150 12.24 -13.79 -6.07
CA PRO A 150 12.13 -12.63 -5.19
C PRO A 150 12.23 -13.04 -3.71
N PHE A 151 11.74 -14.23 -3.31
CA PHE A 151 11.96 -14.73 -1.96
C PHE A 151 13.44 -14.96 -1.64
N GLU A 152 14.19 -15.57 -2.55
CA GLU A 152 15.64 -15.77 -2.40
C GLU A 152 16.40 -14.44 -2.34
N ARG A 153 16.07 -13.50 -3.24
CA ARG A 153 16.67 -12.16 -3.25
C ARG A 153 16.38 -11.41 -1.94
N LEU A 154 15.16 -11.49 -1.41
CA LEU A 154 14.79 -10.86 -0.14
C LEU A 154 15.50 -11.53 1.05
N ALA A 155 15.55 -12.86 1.09
CA ALA A 155 16.20 -13.63 2.15
C ALA A 155 17.73 -13.45 2.18
N SER A 156 18.35 -13.14 1.04
CA SER A 156 19.80 -12.90 0.95
C SER A 156 20.27 -11.63 1.67
N LYS A 157 19.35 -10.70 1.97
CA LYS A 157 19.67 -9.38 2.54
C LYS A 157 19.59 -9.40 4.06
N LYS A 158 20.59 -8.80 4.71
CA LYS A 158 20.64 -8.66 6.18
C LYS A 158 19.42 -7.88 6.68
N ARG A 159 18.82 -8.35 7.79
CA ARG A 159 17.68 -7.72 8.47
C ARG A 159 16.36 -7.72 7.69
N GLN A 160 16.20 -8.59 6.69
CA GLN A 160 14.94 -8.71 5.91
C GLN A 160 14.14 -9.99 6.21
N MET A 161 14.57 -10.78 7.19
CA MET A 161 13.91 -12.04 7.53
C MET A 161 12.44 -11.86 7.97
N LEU A 162 12.11 -10.78 8.70
CA LEU A 162 10.73 -10.50 9.07
C LEU A 162 9.86 -10.19 7.83
N ALA A 163 10.42 -9.53 6.81
CA ALA A 163 9.73 -9.31 5.55
C ALA A 163 9.46 -10.64 4.83
N VAL A 164 10.47 -11.52 4.75
CA VAL A 164 10.29 -12.89 4.21
C VAL A 164 9.18 -13.64 4.95
N GLU A 165 9.19 -13.65 6.28
CA GLU A 165 8.14 -14.28 7.10
C GLU A 165 6.75 -13.68 6.85
N THR A 166 6.68 -12.36 6.72
CA THR A 166 5.46 -11.62 6.41
C THR A 166 4.88 -12.06 5.06
N TYR A 167 5.66 -11.97 3.98
CA TYR A 167 5.21 -12.33 2.63
C TYR A 167 4.84 -13.81 2.54
N ARG A 168 5.61 -14.71 3.17
CA ARG A 168 5.25 -16.14 3.22
C ARG A 168 3.91 -16.36 3.91
N THR A 169 3.65 -15.65 5.00
CA THR A 169 2.36 -15.74 5.70
C THR A 169 1.22 -15.25 4.79
N TYR A 170 1.43 -14.20 4.01
CA TYR A 170 0.45 -13.67 3.06
C TYR A 170 0.10 -14.64 1.94
N PHE A 171 1.10 -15.23 1.28
CA PHE A 171 0.82 -16.24 0.27
C PHE A 171 0.22 -17.51 0.86
N ASN A 172 0.64 -17.91 2.08
CA ASN A 172 0.01 -19.03 2.77
C ASN A 172 -1.47 -18.76 3.08
N LEU A 173 -1.85 -17.52 3.44
CA LEU A 173 -3.25 -17.13 3.64
C LEU A 173 -4.05 -17.25 2.33
N LEU A 174 -3.48 -16.73 1.24
CA LEU A 174 -4.06 -16.83 -0.11
C LEU A 174 -4.19 -18.28 -0.60
N ASP A 175 -3.39 -19.20 -0.05
CA ASP A 175 -3.36 -20.63 -0.38
C ASP A 175 -4.03 -21.54 0.67
N THR A 176 -4.85 -20.98 1.55
CA THR A 176 -5.53 -21.79 2.59
C THR A 176 -6.59 -22.74 2.03
N GLY A 177 -7.12 -22.46 0.84
CA GLY A 177 -8.16 -23.30 0.20
C GLY A 177 -9.45 -23.42 1.03
N GLY A 178 -9.70 -22.50 1.97
CA GLY A 178 -10.86 -22.53 2.87
C GLY A 178 -10.68 -23.32 4.17
N ASP A 179 -9.46 -23.79 4.50
CA ASP A 179 -9.17 -24.39 5.80
C ASP A 179 -9.23 -23.35 6.93
N ALA A 180 -10.39 -23.26 7.59
CA ALA A 180 -10.65 -22.27 8.64
C ALA A 180 -9.64 -22.33 9.80
N VAL A 181 -9.23 -23.53 10.23
CA VAL A 181 -8.31 -23.67 11.37
C VAL A 181 -6.94 -23.12 11.01
N ARG A 182 -6.45 -23.49 9.82
CA ARG A 182 -5.17 -22.98 9.30
C ARG A 182 -5.25 -21.48 9.01
N THR A 183 -6.36 -20.97 8.50
CA THR A 183 -6.57 -19.53 8.29
C THR A 183 -6.44 -18.78 9.60
N GLU A 184 -7.13 -19.19 10.67
CA GLU A 184 -7.04 -18.53 11.99
C GLU A 184 -5.62 -18.55 12.59
N GLU A 185 -4.88 -19.65 12.39
CA GLU A 185 -3.47 -19.71 12.78
C GLU A 185 -2.63 -18.69 12.01
N LEU A 186 -2.77 -18.64 10.69
CA LEU A 186 -2.01 -17.73 9.83
C LEU A 186 -2.36 -16.26 10.07
N VAL A 187 -3.62 -15.93 10.39
CA VAL A 187 -3.99 -14.55 10.78
C VAL A 187 -3.27 -14.13 12.05
N ARG A 188 -3.23 -14.98 13.08
CA ARG A 188 -2.48 -14.69 14.33
C ARG A 188 -0.97 -14.53 14.08
N ILE A 189 -0.42 -15.33 13.16
CA ILE A 189 0.98 -15.18 12.73
C ILE A 189 1.19 -13.84 12.02
N ALA A 190 0.28 -13.44 11.14
CA ALA A 190 0.34 -12.17 10.44
C ALA A 190 0.28 -10.97 11.40
N GLU A 191 -0.62 -10.99 12.39
CA GLU A 191 -0.70 -9.95 13.44
C GLU A 191 0.56 -9.89 14.31
N THR A 192 1.13 -11.06 14.62
CA THR A 192 2.41 -11.15 15.34
C THR A 192 3.54 -10.54 14.52
N ASN A 193 3.61 -10.85 13.22
CA ASN A 193 4.59 -10.27 12.32
C ASN A 193 4.41 -8.75 12.19
N TYR A 194 3.18 -8.27 12.09
CA TYR A 194 2.86 -6.84 12.08
C TYR A 194 3.37 -6.15 13.34
N THR A 195 3.11 -6.71 14.54
CA THR A 195 3.58 -6.15 15.81
C THR A 195 5.11 -6.08 15.89
N LYS A 196 5.82 -7.07 15.34
CA LYS A 196 7.30 -7.08 15.30
C LYS A 196 7.87 -5.94 14.44
N ARG A 197 7.14 -5.44 13.42
CA ARG A 197 7.60 -4.35 12.53
C ARG A 197 7.96 -3.07 13.28
N ALA A 198 7.32 -2.81 14.42
CA ALA A 198 7.61 -1.67 15.29
C ALA A 198 9.08 -1.58 15.73
N ARG A 199 9.81 -2.71 15.72
CA ARG A 199 11.22 -2.80 16.14
C ARG A 199 12.15 -3.33 15.06
N ASP A 200 11.62 -3.57 13.86
CA ASP A 200 12.37 -4.15 12.77
C ASP A 200 13.02 -3.07 11.89
N ALA A 201 14.30 -3.27 11.57
CA ALA A 201 15.09 -2.26 10.87
C ALA A 201 14.71 -2.11 9.39
N PHE A 202 14.20 -3.16 8.74
CA PHE A 202 13.71 -3.07 7.37
C PHE A 202 12.46 -2.18 7.32
N PHE A 203 11.50 -2.42 8.22
CA PHE A 203 10.27 -1.64 8.25
C PHE A 203 10.45 -0.22 8.80
N SER A 204 11.31 0.00 9.80
CA SER A 204 11.52 1.32 10.40
C SER A 204 12.10 2.36 9.44
N GLY A 205 12.74 1.95 8.35
CA GLY A 205 13.23 2.84 7.29
C GLY A 205 12.26 3.02 6.12
N GLY A 206 11.10 2.37 6.16
CA GLY A 206 10.11 2.36 5.09
C GLY A 206 9.05 3.47 5.22
N PRO A 207 8.07 3.48 4.31
CA PRO A 207 6.91 4.38 4.38
C PRO A 207 6.06 4.13 5.63
N THR A 208 5.48 5.20 6.18
CA THR A 208 4.60 5.17 7.38
C THR A 208 3.49 4.12 7.25
N TYR A 209 2.85 4.00 6.08
CA TYR A 209 1.78 3.04 5.82
C TYR A 209 2.19 1.56 5.94
N MET A 210 3.50 1.25 6.01
CA MET A 210 4.00 -0.13 6.22
C MET A 210 4.02 -0.53 7.71
N GLY A 211 3.79 0.41 8.62
CA GLY A 211 3.73 0.16 10.06
C GLY A 211 5.09 -0.16 10.68
N GLY A 212 6.16 0.45 10.19
CA GLY A 212 7.49 0.36 10.79
C GLY A 212 7.66 1.32 11.97
N GLY A 213 8.53 0.98 12.91
CA GLY A 213 8.97 1.90 13.96
C GLY A 213 7.80 2.49 14.79
N PRO A 214 7.80 3.82 15.04
CA PRO A 214 6.79 4.48 15.87
C PRO A 214 5.41 4.57 15.23
N ASP A 215 5.28 4.29 13.94
CA ASP A 215 4.01 4.41 13.19
C ASP A 215 3.12 3.17 13.35
N ASN A 216 3.70 2.01 13.70
CA ASN A 216 3.01 0.72 13.86
C ASN A 216 1.69 0.78 14.66
N PRO A 217 1.61 1.43 15.85
CA PRO A 217 0.37 1.47 16.61
C PRO A 217 -0.72 2.35 15.98
N TYR A 218 -0.39 3.21 15.00
CA TYR A 218 -1.30 4.20 14.44
C TYR A 218 -1.86 3.84 13.07
N VAL A 219 -1.26 2.88 12.38
CA VAL A 219 -1.74 2.41 11.08
C VAL A 219 -2.22 0.96 11.18
N VAL A 220 -2.78 0.45 10.09
CA VAL A 220 -3.14 -0.95 9.93
C VAL A 220 -2.37 -1.54 8.76
N ASP A 221 -2.20 -2.86 8.78
CA ASP A 221 -1.75 -3.61 7.63
C ASP A 221 -2.83 -3.71 6.53
N PHE A 222 -2.79 -2.79 5.58
CA PHE A 222 -3.74 -2.75 4.47
C PHE A 222 -3.58 -3.92 3.48
N MET A 223 -2.39 -4.51 3.37
CA MET A 223 -2.16 -5.69 2.53
C MET A 223 -2.81 -6.91 3.14
N LEU A 224 -2.59 -7.14 4.44
CA LEU A 224 -3.31 -8.17 5.19
C LEU A 224 -4.82 -7.95 5.07
N ALA A 225 -5.29 -6.71 5.19
CA ALA A 225 -6.71 -6.41 5.06
C ALA A 225 -7.29 -6.82 3.69
N ALA A 226 -6.58 -6.53 2.61
CA ALA A 226 -6.98 -6.94 1.27
C ALA A 226 -6.98 -8.46 1.11
N ILE A 227 -5.98 -9.16 1.67
CA ILE A 227 -5.94 -10.63 1.70
C ILE A 227 -7.13 -11.21 2.47
N LEU A 228 -7.41 -10.70 3.67
CA LEU A 228 -8.55 -11.13 4.50
C LEU A 228 -9.87 -10.92 3.78
N LYS A 229 -10.04 -9.78 3.10
CA LYS A 229 -11.21 -9.51 2.25
C LYS A 229 -11.29 -10.51 1.09
N LYS A 230 -10.18 -10.79 0.40
CA LYS A 230 -10.12 -11.73 -0.73
C LYS A 230 -10.55 -13.14 -0.34
N ILE A 231 -10.07 -13.64 0.80
CA ILE A 231 -10.39 -15.00 1.27
C ILE A 231 -11.73 -15.08 2.01
N GLY A 232 -12.46 -13.97 2.14
CA GLY A 232 -13.75 -13.92 2.82
C GLY A 232 -13.66 -14.22 4.32
N TRP A 233 -12.54 -13.88 4.96
CA TRP A 233 -12.35 -14.18 6.38
C TRP A 233 -13.27 -13.33 7.27
N THR A 234 -13.96 -13.98 8.21
CA THR A 234 -15.04 -13.37 9.02
C THR A 234 -14.68 -13.12 10.48
N GLY A 235 -13.50 -13.52 10.94
CA GLY A 235 -13.03 -13.26 12.31
C GLY A 235 -12.78 -11.78 12.60
N GLU A 236 -12.20 -11.45 13.74
CA GLU A 236 -12.01 -10.07 14.19
C GLU A 236 -10.54 -9.69 14.33
N THR A 237 -10.16 -8.57 13.73
CA THR A 237 -8.82 -7.95 13.85
C THR A 237 -8.92 -6.48 13.48
N ILE A 238 -7.97 -5.67 13.97
CA ILE A 238 -7.84 -4.26 13.62
C ILE A 238 -7.61 -4.07 12.11
N HIS A 239 -7.08 -5.09 11.43
CA HIS A 239 -6.77 -5.08 10.00
C HIS A 239 -7.95 -5.47 9.13
N LYS A 240 -9.10 -5.87 9.67
CA LYS A 240 -10.23 -6.31 8.85
C LYS A 240 -10.89 -5.11 8.18
N TRP A 241 -11.06 -5.19 6.85
CA TRP A 241 -11.86 -4.21 6.12
C TRP A 241 -13.34 -4.41 6.41
N LYS A 242 -13.99 -3.42 7.02
CA LYS A 242 -15.40 -3.49 7.45
C LYS A 242 -16.33 -2.46 6.82
N TRP A 243 -15.87 -1.70 5.82
CA TRP A 243 -16.62 -0.56 5.23
C TRP A 243 -17.11 -0.80 3.79
N GLY A 244 -17.11 -2.04 3.31
CA GLY A 244 -17.63 -2.40 1.98
C GLY A 244 -19.14 -2.23 1.84
N ALA A 245 -19.65 -2.48 0.63
CA ALA A 245 -21.04 -2.21 0.19
C ALA A 245 -22.19 -2.95 0.92
N GLY A 246 -21.94 -3.53 2.11
CA GLY A 246 -22.94 -4.14 2.99
C GLY A 246 -22.88 -3.67 4.45
N ALA A 247 -22.04 -2.69 4.79
CA ALA A 247 -21.83 -2.26 6.18
C ALA A 247 -22.81 -1.17 6.68
N GLY A 248 -23.96 -1.00 6.02
CA GLY A 248 -24.92 0.06 6.33
C GLY A 248 -26.26 -0.02 5.62
N GLN A 249 -26.83 -1.23 5.49
CA GLN A 249 -28.28 -1.40 5.32
C GLN A 249 -28.87 -2.02 6.58
#